data_AF-A0A9C9K2U5-F1
#
_entry.id   AF-A0A9C9K2U5-F1
#
_cell.length_a   1.000
_cell.length_b   1.000
_cell.length_c   1.000
_cell.angle_alpha   90.00
_cell.angle_beta   90.00
_cell.angle_gamma   90.00
#
_symmetry.space_group_name_H-M   'P 1'
#
loop_
_entity.id
_entity.type
_entity.pdbx_description
1 polymer ?
#
loop_
_entity_poly.entity_id
_entity_poly.type
_entity_poly.pdbx_seq_one_letter_code
_entity_poly.pdbx_strand_id
1 'polypeptide(L)'
;MTEGTEEFAKRIERVVEKTFEAEGETVHFQTVRTPDERLPTGERVQLKVAIGSDHRGVILKKRLVEYLAELGHLVVDCGIEEGQTGDYPDIALRVAEKVARKVCDFGIVIDAVGVGSAIAANKVKGIRAATCYDVESARSSRLHNDANVLS
;
A
#
# COMPACT_ATOMS: atom_id res chain seq x y z
N MET A 1 -17.39 3.77 -25.32
CA MET A 1 -17.71 3.78 -23.87
C MET A 1 -16.94 4.88 -23.10
N THR A 2 -16.39 5.89 -23.78
CA THR A 2 -15.46 6.88 -23.19
C THR A 2 -16.12 8.21 -22.83
N GLU A 3 -17.24 8.58 -23.48
CA GLU A 3 -17.94 9.85 -23.19
C GLU A 3 -18.58 9.88 -21.80
N GLY A 4 -19.07 8.75 -21.30
CA GLY A 4 -19.72 8.69 -19.99
C GLY A 4 -18.76 8.84 -18.80
N THR A 5 -17.49 8.45 -18.96
CA THR A 5 -16.47 8.52 -17.91
C THR A 5 -15.96 9.95 -17.70
N GLU A 6 -15.75 10.70 -18.79
CA GLU A 6 -15.34 12.11 -18.69
C GLU A 6 -16.46 13.00 -18.12
N GLU A 7 -17.71 12.74 -18.50
CA GLU A 7 -18.85 13.48 -17.98
C GLU A 7 -19.07 13.19 -16.49
N PHE A 8 -18.87 11.95 -16.05
CA PHE A 8 -18.93 11.57 -14.65
C PHE A 8 -17.81 12.22 -13.81
N ALA A 9 -16.57 12.25 -14.34
CA ALA A 9 -15.44 12.91 -13.69
C ALA A 9 -15.69 14.40 -13.46
N LYS A 10 -16.15 15.12 -14.50
CA LYS A 10 -16.52 16.55 -14.40
C LYS A 10 -17.65 16.80 -13.40
N ARG A 11 -18.57 15.84 -13.27
CA ARG A 11 -19.70 15.94 -12.33
C ARG A 11 -19.24 15.73 -10.89
N ILE A 12 -18.29 14.81 -10.65
CA ILE A 12 -17.65 14.62 -9.35
C ILE A 12 -16.82 15.85 -8.98
N GLU A 13 -15.96 16.35 -9.86
CA GLU A 13 -15.14 17.54 -9.61
C GLU A 13 -16.01 18.73 -9.17
N ARG A 14 -17.10 18.99 -9.90
CA ARG A 14 -18.03 20.08 -9.57
C ARG A 14 -18.73 19.90 -8.22
N VAL A 15 -19.06 18.67 -7.84
CA VAL A 15 -19.69 18.39 -6.53
C VAL A 15 -18.67 18.58 -5.41
N VAL A 16 -17.44 18.09 -5.61
CA VAL A 16 -16.37 18.22 -4.62
C VAL A 16 -15.97 19.69 -4.45
N GLU A 17 -15.69 20.43 -5.53
CA GLU A 17 -15.36 21.86 -5.44
C GLU A 17 -16.44 22.64 -4.68
N LYS A 18 -17.72 22.45 -5.02
CA LYS A 18 -18.82 23.13 -4.32
C LYS A 18 -18.95 22.76 -2.85
N THR A 19 -18.56 21.56 -2.48
CA THR A 19 -18.66 21.08 -1.09
C THR A 19 -17.52 21.65 -0.25
N PHE A 20 -16.32 21.74 -0.81
CA PHE A 20 -15.13 22.18 -0.08
C PHE A 20 -14.87 23.70 -0.16
N GLU A 21 -15.29 24.39 -1.21
CA GLU A 21 -15.30 25.87 -1.26
C GLU A 21 -16.23 26.48 -0.20
N ALA A 22 -17.33 25.78 0.15
CA ALA A 22 -18.26 26.21 1.19
C ALA A 22 -17.66 26.17 2.60
N GLU A 23 -16.58 25.40 2.81
CA GLU A 23 -15.90 25.24 4.10
C GLU A 23 -14.51 25.93 4.14
N GLY A 24 -14.06 26.54 3.04
CA GLY A 24 -12.78 27.24 2.96
C GLY A 24 -11.55 26.33 2.86
N GLU A 25 -11.73 25.05 2.54
CA GLU A 25 -10.64 24.07 2.42
C GLU A 25 -10.28 23.80 0.95
N THR A 26 -8.99 23.86 0.61
CA THR A 26 -8.50 23.48 -0.73
C THR A 26 -8.25 21.97 -0.80
N VAL A 27 -8.96 21.27 -1.69
CA VAL A 27 -8.76 19.83 -1.91
C VAL A 27 -7.67 19.59 -2.94
N HIS A 28 -6.55 19.01 -2.52
CA HIS A 28 -5.56 18.47 -3.44
C HIS A 28 -5.83 17.00 -3.72
N PHE A 29 -6.30 16.71 -4.93
CA PHE A 29 -6.34 15.34 -5.45
C PHE A 29 -4.91 14.88 -5.74
N GLN A 30 -4.50 13.79 -5.09
CA GLN A 30 -3.18 13.18 -5.32
C GLN A 30 -3.32 11.95 -6.19
N THR A 31 -2.51 11.86 -7.24
CA THR A 31 -2.42 10.69 -8.09
C THR A 31 -1.76 9.54 -7.32
N VAL A 32 -2.50 8.45 -7.13
CA VAL A 32 -1.95 7.20 -6.58
C VAL A 32 -1.22 6.48 -7.71
N ARG A 33 0.09 6.27 -7.56
CA ARG A 33 0.86 5.48 -8.52
C ARG A 33 0.37 4.04 -8.50
N THR A 34 0.11 3.47 -9.67
CA THR A 34 -0.32 2.06 -9.77
C THR A 34 0.81 1.18 -10.34
N PRO A 35 0.93 -0.10 -9.91
CA PRO A 35 1.99 -0.99 -10.40
C PRO A 35 1.98 -1.23 -11.92
N ASP A 36 0.81 -1.13 -12.56
CA ASP A 36 0.63 -1.30 -14.00
C ASP A 36 0.77 0.00 -14.79
N GLU A 37 0.95 1.14 -14.09
CA GLU A 37 1.16 2.43 -14.73
C GLU A 37 2.49 2.42 -15.47
N ARG A 38 2.43 2.77 -16.75
CA ARG A 38 3.61 3.01 -17.56
C ARG A 38 3.82 4.51 -17.68
N LEU A 39 5.06 4.94 -17.50
CA LEU A 39 5.48 6.29 -17.84
C LEU A 39 5.26 6.52 -19.35
N PRO A 40 5.13 7.78 -19.81
CA PRO A 40 5.03 8.10 -21.24
C PRO A 40 6.16 7.53 -22.10
N THR A 41 7.30 7.21 -21.47
CA THR A 41 8.47 6.56 -22.06
C THR A 41 8.29 5.05 -22.28
N GLY A 42 7.20 4.45 -21.82
CA GLY A 42 6.94 3.01 -21.86
C GLY A 42 7.55 2.22 -20.70
N GLU A 43 8.33 2.87 -19.84
CA GLU A 43 8.92 2.28 -18.63
C GLU A 43 7.88 2.04 -17.55
N ARG A 44 8.01 0.95 -16.79
CA ARG A 44 7.14 0.69 -15.63
C ARG A 44 7.45 1.69 -14.52
N VAL A 45 6.42 2.16 -13.82
CA VAL A 45 6.62 2.99 -12.63
C VAL A 45 7.37 2.21 -11.56
N GLN A 46 8.51 2.75 -11.12
CA GLN A 46 9.24 2.22 -9.98
C GLN A 46 8.51 2.57 -8.69
N LEU A 47 8.08 1.53 -7.97
CA LEU A 47 7.45 1.64 -6.65
C LEU A 47 8.48 1.43 -5.55
N LYS A 48 8.19 1.99 -4.37
CA LYS A 48 8.94 1.78 -3.15
C LYS A 48 8.08 1.04 -2.13
N VAL A 49 8.49 -0.16 -1.74
CA VAL A 49 7.72 -1.07 -0.89
C VAL A 49 8.41 -1.21 0.47
N ALA A 50 7.70 -0.89 1.55
CA ALA A 50 8.13 -1.27 2.89
C ALA A 50 7.72 -2.72 3.15
N ILE A 51 8.66 -3.57 3.56
CA ILE A 51 8.36 -4.98 3.86
C ILE A 51 8.89 -5.34 5.25
N GLY A 52 8.12 -6.08 6.04
CA GLY A 52 8.56 -6.54 7.35
C GLY A 52 8.01 -7.91 7.70
N SER A 53 8.74 -8.67 8.50
CA SER A 53 8.27 -9.93 9.04
C SER A 53 8.74 -10.17 10.46
N ASP A 54 7.98 -10.97 11.21
CA ASP A 54 8.46 -11.60 12.43
C ASP A 54 9.32 -12.84 12.11
N HIS A 55 9.69 -13.61 13.13
CA HIS A 55 10.51 -14.81 13.01
C HIS A 55 9.93 -15.88 12.08
N ARG A 56 8.60 -15.91 11.86
CA ARG A 56 7.95 -16.91 11.01
C ARG A 56 8.01 -16.55 9.54
N GLY A 57 8.09 -15.25 9.24
CA GLY A 57 8.08 -14.74 7.87
C GLY A 57 9.45 -14.44 7.26
N VAL A 58 10.56 -14.55 8.00
CA VAL A 58 11.91 -14.10 7.54
C VAL A 58 12.32 -14.69 6.19
N ILE A 59 12.09 -16.00 5.99
CA ILE A 59 12.46 -16.67 4.73
C ILE A 59 11.63 -16.12 3.56
N LEU A 60 10.32 -15.95 3.76
CA LEU A 60 9.43 -15.40 2.73
C LEU A 60 9.74 -13.93 2.44
N LYS A 61 10.02 -13.14 3.48
CA LYS A 61 10.46 -11.74 3.38
C LYS A 61 11.66 -11.62 2.45
N LYS A 62 12.73 -12.39 2.70
CA LYS A 62 13.96 -12.37 1.88
C LYS A 62 13.66 -12.67 0.41
N ARG A 63 12.87 -13.71 0.12
CA ARG A 63 12.46 -14.05 -1.25
C ARG A 63 11.64 -12.94 -1.93
N LEU A 64 10.74 -12.30 -1.20
CA LEU A 64 9.93 -11.20 -1.74
C LEU A 64 10.76 -9.94 -1.98
N VAL A 65 11.76 -9.66 -1.14
CA VAL A 65 12.71 -8.55 -1.35
C VAL A 65 13.44 -8.75 -2.68
N GLU A 66 13.97 -9.95 -2.94
CA GLU A 66 14.66 -10.30 -4.18
C GLU A 66 13.71 -10.18 -5.38
N TYR A 67 12.52 -10.78 -5.29
CA TYR A 67 11.52 -10.76 -6.36
C TYR A 67 11.06 -9.34 -6.72
N LEU A 68 10.80 -8.48 -5.73
CA LEU A 68 10.42 -7.09 -5.97
C LEU A 68 11.55 -6.29 -6.62
N ALA A 69 12.80 -6.57 -6.24
CA ALA A 69 13.97 -5.94 -6.86
C ALA A 69 14.14 -6.38 -8.33
N GLU A 70 13.92 -7.66 -8.65
CA GLU A 70 13.91 -8.18 -10.03
C GLU A 70 12.84 -7.51 -10.90
N LEU A 71 11.71 -7.13 -10.32
CA LEU A 71 10.65 -6.35 -10.99
C LEU A 71 10.98 -4.85 -11.14
N GLY A 72 12.13 -4.39 -10.66
CA GLY A 72 12.60 -3.01 -10.76
C GLY A 72 12.08 -2.08 -9.66
N HIS A 73 11.52 -2.62 -8.58
CA HIS A 73 11.02 -1.86 -7.44
C HIS A 73 12.09 -1.67 -6.35
N LEU A 74 11.94 -0.62 -5.55
CA LEU A 74 12.79 -0.36 -4.38
C LEU A 74 12.15 -0.98 -3.15
N VAL A 75 12.93 -1.64 -2.32
CA VAL A 75 12.44 -2.30 -1.10
C VAL A 75 13.09 -1.70 0.14
N VAL A 76 12.29 -1.43 1.16
CA VAL A 76 12.74 -0.99 2.48
C VAL A 76 12.39 -2.07 3.50
N ASP A 77 13.39 -2.85 3.90
CA ASP A 77 13.23 -3.89 4.93
C ASP A 77 13.06 -3.25 6.31
N CYS A 78 11.94 -3.60 6.95
CA CYS A 78 11.50 -3.15 8.27
C CYS A 78 11.32 -4.34 9.23
N GLY A 79 11.68 -5.55 8.80
CA GLY A 79 11.51 -6.77 9.58
C GLY A 79 12.67 -7.02 10.53
N ILE A 80 12.80 -8.28 10.90
CA ILE A 80 13.97 -8.81 11.62
C ILE A 80 14.82 -9.68 10.71
N GLU A 81 16.06 -9.93 11.11
CA GLU A 81 16.95 -10.89 10.47
C GLU A 81 16.78 -12.30 11.04
N GLU A 82 17.36 -13.27 10.35
CA GLU A 82 17.35 -14.67 10.76
C GLU A 82 18.07 -14.85 12.11
N GLY A 83 17.45 -15.64 13.00
CA GLY A 83 17.94 -15.81 14.38
C GLY A 83 17.57 -14.69 15.35
N GLN A 84 16.89 -13.63 14.89
CA GLN A 84 16.33 -12.60 15.76
C GLN A 84 14.88 -12.92 16.13
N THR A 85 14.43 -12.32 17.23
CA THR A 85 13.02 -12.28 17.63
C THR A 85 12.48 -10.87 17.45
N GLY A 86 11.18 -10.76 17.18
CA GLY A 86 10.51 -9.48 17.05
C GLY A 86 9.01 -9.67 17.07
N ASP A 87 8.31 -8.73 17.68
CA ASP A 87 6.87 -8.76 17.82
C ASP A 87 6.20 -8.13 16.60
N TYR A 88 5.21 -8.84 16.03
CA TYR A 88 4.51 -8.40 14.83
C TYR A 88 3.92 -6.98 14.94
N PRO A 89 3.42 -6.48 16.09
CA PRO A 89 2.88 -5.12 16.16
C PRO A 89 3.93 -4.05 15.88
N ASP A 90 5.16 -4.23 16.38
CA ASP A 90 6.26 -3.27 16.19
C ASP A 90 6.74 -3.26 14.73
N ILE A 91 6.75 -4.44 14.09
CA ILE A 91 7.10 -4.57 12.67
C ILE A 91 6.00 -3.95 11.80
N ALA A 92 4.73 -4.26 12.10
CA ALA A 92 3.58 -3.70 11.40
C ALA A 92 3.55 -2.17 11.52
N LEU A 93 3.84 -1.62 12.71
CA LEU A 93 3.96 -0.18 12.93
C LEU A 93 5.06 0.44 12.06
N ARG A 94 6.26 -0.15 12.02
CA ARG A 94 7.37 0.37 11.19
C ARG A 94 7.03 0.41 9.70
N VAL A 95 6.36 -0.62 9.18
CA VAL A 95 5.88 -0.66 7.79
C VAL A 95 4.80 0.39 7.56
N ALA A 96 3.78 0.40 8.42
CA ALA A 96 2.64 1.32 8.35
C ALA A 96 3.07 2.80 8.39
N GLU A 97 4.00 3.18 9.27
CA GLU A 97 4.49 4.56 9.34
C GLU A 97 5.17 5.01 8.06
N LYS A 98 5.94 4.14 7.39
CA LYS A 98 6.60 4.49 6.12
C LYS A 98 5.59 4.74 5.01
N VAL A 99 4.52 3.94 4.96
CA VAL A 99 3.44 4.10 3.97
C VAL A 99 2.61 5.36 4.29
N ALA A 100 2.23 5.56 5.56
CA ALA A 100 1.45 6.72 5.99
C ALA A 100 2.18 8.04 5.73
N ARG A 101 3.51 8.07 5.96
CA ARG A 101 4.38 9.23 5.69
C ARG A 101 4.79 9.36 4.22
N LYS A 102 4.29 8.51 3.32
CA LYS A 102 4.62 8.50 1.89
C LYS A 102 6.13 8.32 1.60
N VAL A 103 6.86 7.72 2.55
CA VAL A 103 8.26 7.30 2.35
C VAL A 103 8.33 6.06 1.46
N CYS A 104 7.28 5.24 1.52
CA CYS A 104 7.02 4.09 0.64
C CYS A 104 5.60 4.23 0.07
N ASP A 105 5.37 3.70 -1.13
CA ASP A 105 4.08 3.68 -1.80
C ASP A 105 3.15 2.62 -1.18
N PHE A 106 3.70 1.43 -0.88
CA PHE A 106 2.97 0.27 -0.36
C PHE A 106 3.72 -0.44 0.75
N GLY A 107 2.98 -1.21 1.55
CA GLY A 107 3.51 -2.04 2.64
C GLY A 107 3.16 -3.51 2.49
N ILE A 108 4.04 -4.38 2.97
CA ILE A 108 3.82 -5.82 3.13
C ILE A 108 4.27 -6.21 4.55
N VAL A 109 3.40 -6.88 5.31
CA VAL A 109 3.75 -7.42 6.64
C VAL A 109 3.51 -8.93 6.63
N ILE A 110 4.48 -9.70 7.13
CA ILE A 110 4.42 -11.16 7.12
C ILE A 110 4.57 -11.66 8.56
N ASP A 111 3.50 -12.23 9.08
CA ASP A 111 3.53 -12.99 10.34
C ASP A 111 2.94 -14.39 10.12
N ALA A 112 2.63 -15.12 11.18
CA ALA A 112 2.02 -16.45 11.08
C ALA A 112 0.71 -16.51 10.27
N VAL A 113 -0.16 -15.52 10.46
CA VAL A 113 -1.57 -15.52 10.01
C VAL A 113 -1.96 -14.20 9.33
N GLY A 114 -1.26 -13.10 9.59
CA GLY A 114 -1.49 -11.79 9.00
C GLY A 114 -2.61 -10.97 9.64
N VAL A 115 -3.51 -11.60 10.40
CA VAL A 115 -4.62 -10.89 11.08
C VAL A 115 -4.09 -9.91 12.13
N GLY A 116 -3.10 -10.33 12.93
CA GLY A 116 -2.51 -9.49 13.97
C GLY A 116 -1.82 -8.27 13.38
N SER A 117 -0.97 -8.48 12.37
CA SER A 117 -0.29 -7.39 11.66
C SER A 117 -1.24 -6.42 10.99
N ALA A 118 -2.31 -6.90 10.34
CA ALA A 118 -3.30 -6.00 9.74
C ALA A 118 -4.04 -5.18 10.80
N ILE A 119 -4.42 -5.77 11.94
CA ILE A 119 -5.05 -5.04 13.05
C ILE A 119 -4.11 -3.94 13.58
N ALA A 120 -2.83 -4.26 13.78
CA ALA A 120 -1.82 -3.32 14.28
C ALA A 120 -1.56 -2.19 13.27
N ALA A 121 -1.32 -2.52 11.99
CA ALA A 121 -1.05 -1.55 10.93
C ALA A 121 -2.23 -0.57 10.74
N ASN A 122 -3.47 -1.06 10.80
CA ASN A 122 -4.67 -0.22 10.68
C ASN A 122 -4.87 0.77 11.84
N LYS A 123 -4.09 0.69 12.93
CA LYS A 123 -4.09 1.73 13.98
C LYS A 123 -3.37 3.01 13.54
N VAL A 124 -2.55 2.95 12.48
CA VAL A 124 -1.87 4.11 11.93
C VAL A 124 -2.80 4.87 10.99
N LYS A 125 -3.05 6.15 11.27
CA LYS A 125 -3.90 7.00 10.44
C LYS A 125 -3.38 7.03 8.98
N GLY A 126 -4.27 6.77 8.03
CA GLY A 126 -3.96 6.74 6.60
C GLY A 126 -3.62 5.34 6.05
N ILE A 127 -3.59 4.32 6.90
CA ILE A 127 -3.38 2.92 6.50
C ILE A 127 -4.70 2.18 6.31
N ARG A 128 -4.71 1.37 5.25
CA ARG A 128 -5.75 0.40 4.91
C ARG A 128 -5.03 -0.91 4.66
N ALA A 129 -4.79 -1.65 5.73
CA ALA A 129 -4.16 -2.95 5.72
C ALA A 129 -5.22 -4.04 5.53
N ALA A 130 -4.98 -4.95 4.59
CA ALA A 130 -5.84 -6.09 4.33
C ALA A 130 -5.07 -7.40 4.51
N THR A 131 -5.62 -8.32 5.30
CA THR A 131 -5.13 -9.69 5.36
C THR A 131 -5.68 -10.48 4.18
N CYS A 132 -4.83 -11.07 3.36
CA CYS A 132 -5.26 -11.77 2.14
C CYS A 132 -4.56 -13.12 2.01
N TYR A 133 -5.34 -14.17 1.77
CA TYR A 133 -4.84 -15.55 1.66
C TYR A 133 -4.92 -16.11 0.24
N ASP A 134 -5.47 -15.34 -0.69
CA ASP A 134 -5.64 -15.73 -2.09
C ASP A 134 -5.59 -14.50 -3.00
N VAL A 135 -5.50 -14.76 -4.30
CA VAL A 135 -5.38 -13.72 -5.34
C VAL A 135 -6.64 -12.85 -5.40
N GLU A 136 -7.82 -13.42 -5.17
CA GLU A 136 -9.09 -12.70 -5.28
C GLU A 136 -9.27 -11.70 -4.13
N SER A 137 -8.94 -12.08 -2.90
CA SER A 137 -8.93 -11.19 -1.74
C SER A 137 -7.87 -10.10 -1.88
N ALA A 138 -6.67 -10.41 -2.37
CA ALA A 138 -5.63 -9.42 -2.63
C ALA A 138 -6.06 -8.41 -3.72
N ARG A 139 -6.69 -8.89 -4.79
CA ARG A 139 -7.22 -8.03 -5.87
C ARG A 139 -8.38 -7.18 -5.38
N SER A 140 -9.33 -7.78 -4.66
CA SER A 140 -10.51 -7.10 -4.13
C SER A 140 -10.14 -6.03 -3.10
N SER A 141 -9.15 -6.30 -2.24
CA SER A 141 -8.68 -5.32 -1.26
C SER A 141 -8.15 -4.05 -1.92
N ARG A 142 -7.42 -4.19 -3.04
CA ARG A 142 -6.96 -3.06 -3.83
C ARG A 142 -8.10 -2.34 -4.56
N LEU A 143 -8.94 -3.08 -5.27
CA LEU A 143 -9.99 -2.49 -6.13
C LEU A 143 -11.09 -1.78 -5.33
N HIS A 144 -11.51 -2.35 -4.21
CA HIS A 144 -12.67 -1.84 -3.46
C HIS A 144 -12.29 -0.96 -2.27
N ASN A 145 -11.11 -1.19 -1.69
CA ASN A 145 -10.69 -0.51 -0.46
C ASN A 145 -9.43 0.32 -0.65
N ASP A 146 -8.86 0.37 -1.86
CA ASP A 146 -7.57 1.01 -2.13
C ASP A 146 -6.52 0.58 -1.09
N ALA A 147 -6.49 -0.71 -0.72
CA ALA A 147 -5.58 -1.20 0.31
C ALA A 147 -4.14 -0.81 -0.05
N ASN A 148 -3.41 -0.30 0.94
CA ASN A 148 -2.04 0.19 0.78
C ASN A 148 -1.02 -0.58 1.64
N VAL A 149 -1.50 -1.54 2.45
CA VAL A 149 -0.68 -2.53 3.13
C VAL A 149 -1.32 -3.91 2.95
N LEU A 150 -0.52 -4.91 2.56
CA LEU A 150 -0.93 -6.31 2.52
C LEU A 150 -0.37 -7.04 3.75
N SER A 151 -1.16 -7.93 4.34
CA SER A 151 -0.72 -8.81 5.43
C SER A 151 -1.12 -10.25 5.23
#